data_AF-A0A9X1GDA0-F1
#
_entry.id   AF-A0A9X1GDA0-F1
#
_cell.length_a   1.000
_cell.length_b   1.000
_cell.length_c   1.000
_cell.angle_alpha   90.00
_cell.angle_beta   90.00
_cell.angle_gamma   90.00
#
_symmetry.space_group_name_H-M   'P 1'
#
loop_
_entity.id
_entity.type
_entity.pdbx_description
1 polymer ?
#
loop_
_entity_poly.entity_id
_entity_poly.type
_entity_poly.pdbx_seq_one_letter_code
_entity_poly.pdbx_strand_id
1 'polypeptide(L)'
;MGDKVVITPTAVTGYSFTQTNGSLTALASNVNTVTYTGKQALITIKYQDYFGQTIAPPKMMNITYGSAAQDLTTNAPTINGYTFTAVSATETKNQSAMSVSASLDTNGNVIVKDANGKQISEVILYYKTNATVSINANGSKYYDGLSVVPIVKYTFNDKTESTSLLNNDLSIDQITWNPTDFKAMNEKGVEVTEPTEIGTYTSWQLTKSGLAKLAARTNYLFTIVQTSDVYTIKQISGAVELGDSKTYDGKAGVPSIHVKLAEGVTSSLTPVQVALSSMDYTVDAQSAKNMVNAGSYTIKLTNSGIDKVKAANPKLSFTDIANTSGTYTIYKANAVITVDDAAFNYDAQSHSIPVGNVHVTGVLRRIIGLYPNS
;
A
#
# COMPACT_ATOMS: atom_id res chain seq x y z
N MET A 1 -76.81 -64.69 5.91
CA MET A 1 -76.37 -63.28 5.82
C MET A 1 -75.30 -63.11 6.89
N GLY A 2 -74.06 -62.77 6.52
CA GLY A 2 -72.98 -62.60 7.50
C GLY A 2 -73.13 -61.29 8.27
N ASP A 3 -72.70 -61.27 9.52
CA ASP A 3 -72.74 -60.06 10.35
C ASP A 3 -71.82 -58.97 9.80
N LYS A 4 -72.31 -57.72 9.84
CA LYS A 4 -71.52 -56.54 9.46
C LYS A 4 -70.62 -56.14 10.63
N VAL A 5 -69.32 -56.27 10.44
CA VAL A 5 -68.29 -55.81 11.38
C VAL A 5 -67.83 -54.42 10.97
N VAL A 6 -67.99 -53.43 11.85
CA VAL A 6 -67.45 -52.08 11.68
C VAL A 6 -66.11 -52.01 12.42
N ILE A 7 -65.08 -51.53 11.75
CA ILE A 7 -63.75 -51.34 12.35
C ILE A 7 -63.50 -49.86 12.48
N THR A 8 -63.36 -49.38 13.72
CA THR A 8 -63.03 -47.99 14.04
C THR A 8 -61.59 -47.92 14.55
N PRO A 9 -60.64 -47.43 13.75
CA PRO A 9 -59.26 -47.26 14.18
C PRO A 9 -59.17 -46.30 15.37
N THR A 10 -58.29 -46.59 16.32
CA THR A 10 -58.00 -45.71 17.45
C THR A 10 -57.19 -44.50 16.94
N ALA A 11 -57.58 -43.28 17.32
CA ALA A 11 -56.79 -42.11 17.00
C ALA A 11 -55.42 -42.17 17.70
N VAL A 12 -54.34 -41.99 16.94
CA VAL A 12 -52.97 -41.92 17.46
C VAL A 12 -52.48 -40.48 17.32
N THR A 13 -52.11 -39.83 18.44
CA THR A 13 -51.63 -38.45 18.45
C THR A 13 -50.43 -38.29 17.52
N GLY A 14 -50.44 -37.24 16.68
CA GLY A 14 -49.41 -37.01 15.66
C GLY A 14 -49.58 -37.78 14.35
N TYR A 15 -50.56 -38.68 14.24
CA TYR A 15 -50.82 -39.45 13.02
C TYR A 15 -52.25 -39.22 12.49
N SER A 16 -52.41 -39.21 11.17
CA SER A 16 -53.67 -39.49 10.49
C SER A 16 -53.73 -40.98 10.12
N PHE A 17 -54.91 -41.52 9.85
CA PHE A 17 -55.05 -42.90 9.42
C PHE A 17 -55.95 -43.05 8.22
N THR A 18 -55.68 -44.08 7.42
CA THR A 18 -56.58 -44.59 6.38
C THR A 18 -56.79 -46.09 6.61
N GLN A 19 -57.94 -46.62 6.19
CA GLN A 19 -58.23 -48.05 6.29
C GLN A 19 -58.73 -48.59 4.96
N THR A 20 -58.38 -49.84 4.63
CA THR A 20 -58.78 -50.46 3.36
C THR A 20 -60.29 -50.72 3.30
N ASN A 21 -60.93 -51.02 4.44
CA ASN A 21 -62.37 -51.26 4.53
C ASN A 21 -62.98 -50.61 5.78
N GLY A 22 -63.99 -49.75 5.61
CA GLY A 22 -64.76 -49.14 6.71
C GLY A 22 -65.62 -50.11 7.51
N SER A 23 -66.12 -51.16 6.82
CA SER A 23 -66.88 -52.26 7.40
C SER A 23 -66.78 -53.49 6.51
N LEU A 24 -66.84 -54.69 7.10
CA LEU A 24 -66.71 -55.98 6.41
C LEU A 24 -67.87 -56.91 6.80
N THR A 25 -68.24 -57.82 5.90
CA THR A 25 -69.17 -58.93 6.21
C THR A 25 -68.35 -60.13 6.66
N ALA A 26 -68.57 -60.66 7.86
CA ALA A 26 -67.73 -61.70 8.47
C ALA A 26 -67.54 -62.95 7.58
N LEU A 27 -66.33 -63.13 7.05
CA LEU A 27 -65.84 -64.30 6.30
C LEU A 27 -64.42 -64.61 6.79
N ALA A 28 -64.02 -65.89 6.75
CA ALA A 28 -62.78 -66.39 7.34
C ALA A 28 -61.47 -65.79 6.74
N SER A 29 -61.54 -65.05 5.63
CA SER A 29 -60.40 -64.53 4.88
C SER A 29 -60.34 -63.01 4.76
N ASN A 30 -61.17 -62.26 5.50
CA ASN A 30 -61.18 -60.80 5.36
C ASN A 30 -59.94 -60.17 6.02
N VAL A 31 -59.27 -59.28 5.29
CA VAL A 31 -58.16 -58.46 5.81
C VAL A 31 -58.58 -56.99 5.78
N ASN A 32 -58.45 -56.30 6.91
CA ASN A 32 -58.52 -54.83 6.98
C ASN A 32 -57.16 -54.30 7.42
N THR A 33 -56.57 -53.45 6.60
CA THR A 33 -55.29 -52.81 6.89
C THR A 33 -55.55 -51.38 7.29
N VAL A 34 -55.05 -50.97 8.45
CA VAL A 34 -55.04 -49.58 8.90
C VAL A 34 -53.62 -49.04 8.73
N THR A 35 -53.48 -47.97 7.97
CA THR A 35 -52.20 -47.30 7.75
C THR A 35 -52.20 -45.97 8.48
N TYR A 36 -51.24 -45.77 9.39
CA TYR A 36 -51.03 -44.49 10.07
C TYR A 36 -49.94 -43.68 9.35
N THR A 37 -50.25 -42.45 9.01
CA THR A 37 -49.34 -41.51 8.35
C THR A 37 -49.08 -40.33 9.27
N GLY A 38 -47.81 -39.97 9.49
CA GLY A 38 -47.47 -38.82 10.33
C GLY A 38 -48.12 -37.54 9.79
N LYS A 39 -48.72 -36.75 10.68
CA LYS A 39 -49.20 -35.41 10.33
C LYS A 39 -48.00 -34.52 10.01
N GLN A 40 -48.22 -33.54 9.13
CA GLN A 40 -47.18 -32.65 8.64
C GLN A 40 -47.32 -31.26 9.26
N ALA A 41 -46.18 -30.64 9.55
CA ALA A 41 -46.10 -29.23 9.89
C ALA A 41 -45.23 -28.51 8.84
N LEU A 42 -45.66 -27.32 8.45
CA LEU A 42 -44.97 -26.51 7.45
C LEU A 42 -43.87 -25.68 8.12
N ILE A 43 -42.71 -25.61 7.50
CA ILE A 43 -41.63 -24.68 7.85
C ILE A 43 -41.28 -23.81 6.65
N THR A 44 -41.01 -22.53 6.90
CA THR A 44 -40.49 -21.58 5.91
C THR A 44 -38.96 -21.49 6.01
N ILE A 45 -38.25 -21.80 4.94
CA ILE A 45 -36.80 -21.64 4.83
C ILE A 45 -36.52 -20.30 4.14
N LYS A 46 -35.87 -19.39 4.84
CA LYS A 46 -35.43 -18.08 4.32
C LYS A 46 -33.94 -18.10 4.01
N TYR A 47 -33.52 -17.33 3.02
CA TYR A 47 -32.12 -17.17 2.64
C TYR A 47 -31.72 -15.72 2.86
N GLN A 48 -30.76 -15.50 3.77
CA GLN A 48 -30.29 -14.16 4.10
C GLN A 48 -28.78 -14.05 4.04
N ASP A 49 -28.28 -12.86 3.73
CA ASP A 49 -26.88 -12.54 3.97
C ASP A 49 -26.60 -12.29 5.46
N TYR A 50 -25.34 -12.04 5.81
CA TYR A 50 -24.96 -11.79 7.21
C TYR A 50 -25.41 -10.41 7.73
N PHE A 51 -25.91 -9.55 6.85
CA PHE A 51 -26.50 -8.25 7.15
C PHE A 51 -28.03 -8.34 7.35
N GLY A 52 -28.62 -9.52 7.08
CA GLY A 52 -30.05 -9.78 7.23
C GLY A 52 -30.89 -9.47 5.99
N GLN A 53 -30.27 -9.12 4.87
CA GLN A 53 -31.00 -8.93 3.62
C GLN A 53 -31.44 -10.27 3.03
N THR A 54 -32.63 -10.30 2.44
CA THR A 54 -33.12 -11.50 1.74
C THR A 54 -32.49 -11.59 0.36
N ILE A 55 -31.81 -12.70 0.09
CA ILE A 55 -30.99 -12.89 -1.12
C ILE A 55 -31.56 -13.91 -2.10
N ALA A 56 -32.60 -14.64 -1.68
CA ALA A 56 -33.38 -15.51 -2.54
C ALA A 56 -34.81 -15.69 -2.00
N PRO A 57 -35.80 -16.04 -2.86
CA PRO A 57 -37.16 -16.32 -2.42
C PRO A 57 -37.23 -17.45 -1.39
N PRO A 58 -38.11 -17.37 -0.38
CA PRO A 58 -38.24 -18.42 0.63
C PRO A 58 -38.78 -19.72 0.03
N LYS A 59 -38.38 -20.85 0.63
CA LYS A 59 -38.86 -22.20 0.28
C LYS A 59 -39.71 -22.77 1.41
N MET A 60 -40.88 -23.32 1.07
CA MET A 60 -41.72 -24.04 2.03
C MET A 60 -41.38 -25.54 2.02
N MET A 61 -41.35 -26.16 3.19
CA MET A 61 -41.09 -27.59 3.35
C MET A 61 -42.04 -28.19 4.41
N ASN A 62 -42.56 -29.38 4.14
CA ASN A 62 -43.32 -30.14 5.12
C ASN A 62 -42.38 -31.06 5.92
N ILE A 63 -42.49 -31.01 7.25
CA ILE A 63 -41.82 -31.93 8.16
C ILE A 63 -42.86 -32.88 8.73
N THR A 64 -42.67 -34.18 8.49
CA THR A 64 -43.60 -35.24 8.88
C THR A 64 -43.27 -35.77 10.27
N TYR A 65 -44.27 -35.83 11.16
CA TYR A 65 -44.11 -36.43 12.48
C TYR A 65 -43.73 -37.92 12.39
N GLY A 66 -42.76 -38.34 13.22
CA GLY A 66 -42.20 -39.69 13.20
C GLY A 66 -41.11 -39.92 12.14
N SER A 67 -40.75 -38.91 11.34
CA SER A 67 -39.59 -38.99 10.44
C SER A 67 -38.29 -38.57 11.15
N ALA A 68 -37.15 -39.00 10.62
CA ALA A 68 -35.84 -38.56 11.10
C ALA A 68 -35.68 -37.02 10.95
N ALA A 69 -34.90 -36.42 11.85
CA ALA A 69 -34.54 -35.02 11.76
C ALA A 69 -33.86 -34.69 10.42
N GLN A 70 -34.15 -33.51 9.88
CA GLN A 70 -33.65 -33.04 8.60
C GLN A 70 -32.50 -32.06 8.82
N ASP A 71 -31.37 -32.30 8.17
CA ASP A 71 -30.28 -31.33 8.08
C ASP A 71 -30.48 -30.45 6.83
N LEU A 72 -30.94 -29.23 7.07
CA LEU A 72 -31.25 -28.28 6.00
C LEU A 72 -30.00 -27.60 5.43
N THR A 73 -28.81 -27.89 5.96
CA THR A 73 -27.54 -27.32 5.50
C THR A 73 -26.86 -28.13 4.39
N THR A 74 -27.19 -29.43 4.26
CA THR A 74 -26.53 -30.38 3.33
C THR A 74 -26.75 -30.09 1.85
N ASN A 75 -27.83 -29.37 1.51
CA ASN A 75 -28.20 -29.04 0.12
C ASN A 75 -28.62 -27.57 0.02
N ALA A 76 -27.94 -26.69 0.75
CA ALA A 76 -28.17 -25.26 0.67
C ALA A 76 -27.99 -24.78 -0.79
N PRO A 77 -28.91 -23.98 -1.34
CA PRO A 77 -28.84 -23.55 -2.74
C PRO A 77 -27.61 -22.67 -2.99
N THR A 78 -27.06 -22.78 -4.20
CA THR A 78 -26.08 -21.82 -4.72
C THR A 78 -26.79 -20.52 -5.08
N ILE A 79 -26.33 -19.40 -4.54
CA ILE A 79 -26.89 -18.07 -4.78
C ILE A 79 -25.77 -17.20 -5.35
N ASN A 80 -25.97 -16.62 -6.53
CA ASN A 80 -24.93 -15.83 -7.20
C ASN A 80 -24.49 -14.65 -6.33
N GLY A 81 -23.18 -14.48 -6.17
CA GLY A 81 -22.60 -13.43 -5.33
C GLY A 81 -22.60 -13.70 -3.83
N TYR A 82 -23.07 -14.88 -3.39
CA TYR A 82 -23.11 -15.27 -1.99
C TYR A 82 -22.55 -16.68 -1.79
N THR A 83 -22.00 -16.95 -0.62
CA THR A 83 -21.45 -18.26 -0.28
C THR A 83 -22.06 -18.78 1.01
N PHE A 84 -22.68 -19.96 0.91
CA PHE A 84 -23.21 -20.66 2.07
C PHE A 84 -22.06 -21.00 3.01
N THR A 85 -22.22 -20.71 4.29
CA THR A 85 -21.19 -21.04 5.29
C THR A 85 -21.64 -22.23 6.11
N ALA A 86 -20.91 -23.35 5.98
CA ALA A 86 -21.13 -24.53 6.78
C ALA A 86 -20.87 -24.25 8.26
N VAL A 87 -21.60 -24.97 9.12
CA VAL A 87 -21.43 -24.84 10.57
C VAL A 87 -20.06 -25.38 10.98
N SER A 88 -19.37 -24.64 11.84
CA SER A 88 -18.08 -25.02 12.41
C SER A 88 -17.95 -24.45 13.82
N ALA A 89 -16.84 -24.74 14.52
CA ALA A 89 -16.58 -24.22 15.86
C ALA A 89 -16.61 -22.68 15.95
N THR A 90 -16.29 -21.99 14.85
CA THR A 90 -16.27 -20.52 14.75
C THR A 90 -17.41 -19.95 13.91
N GLU A 91 -18.21 -20.80 13.26
CA GLU A 91 -19.33 -20.39 12.41
C GLU A 91 -20.61 -21.07 12.85
N THR A 92 -21.43 -20.37 13.61
CA THR A 92 -22.58 -20.96 14.31
C THR A 92 -23.92 -20.42 13.82
N LYS A 93 -23.95 -19.45 12.90
CA LYS A 93 -25.20 -18.82 12.42
C LYS A 93 -26.20 -19.83 11.83
N ASN A 94 -25.72 -20.89 11.20
CA ASN A 94 -26.54 -21.94 10.60
C ASN A 94 -26.80 -23.15 11.52
N GLN A 95 -26.38 -23.10 12.79
CA GLN A 95 -26.47 -24.25 13.71
C GLN A 95 -27.91 -24.72 13.94
N SER A 96 -28.87 -23.81 14.01
CA SER A 96 -30.29 -24.16 14.20
C SER A 96 -30.88 -24.95 13.02
N ALA A 97 -30.29 -24.85 11.84
CA ALA A 97 -30.76 -25.51 10.62
C ALA A 97 -30.21 -26.94 10.43
N MET A 98 -29.23 -27.37 11.22
CA MET A 98 -28.60 -28.69 11.10
C MET A 98 -29.49 -29.86 11.52
N SER A 99 -30.53 -29.60 12.30
CA SER A 99 -31.44 -30.65 12.77
C SER A 99 -32.81 -30.07 13.03
N VAL A 100 -33.70 -30.20 12.04
CA VAL A 100 -35.10 -29.76 12.13
C VAL A 100 -36.00 -30.98 12.17
N SER A 101 -36.88 -31.07 13.16
CA SER A 101 -37.76 -32.24 13.34
C SER A 101 -39.17 -31.86 13.78
N ALA A 102 -40.13 -32.72 13.45
CA ALA A 102 -41.49 -32.58 13.93
C ALA A 102 -41.62 -33.13 15.36
N SER A 103 -42.37 -32.44 16.20
CA SER A 103 -42.65 -32.80 17.59
C SER A 103 -44.11 -32.50 17.92
N LEU A 104 -44.57 -32.98 19.08
CA LEU A 104 -45.89 -32.60 19.61
C LEU A 104 -45.76 -31.42 20.57
N ASP A 105 -46.69 -30.47 20.47
CA ASP A 105 -46.89 -29.47 21.52
C ASP A 105 -47.70 -30.06 22.70
N THR A 106 -47.94 -29.26 23.75
CA THR A 106 -48.72 -29.66 24.93
C THR A 106 -50.17 -30.04 24.60
N ASN A 107 -50.67 -29.62 23.45
CA ASN A 107 -52.03 -29.88 22.99
C ASN A 107 -52.11 -31.05 22.00
N GLY A 108 -50.98 -31.71 21.69
CA GLY A 108 -50.90 -32.82 20.74
C GLY A 108 -50.90 -32.40 19.26
N ASN A 109 -50.68 -31.13 18.95
CA ASN A 109 -50.49 -30.66 17.57
C ASN A 109 -49.05 -30.92 17.12
N VAL A 110 -48.88 -31.21 15.83
CA VAL A 110 -47.54 -31.33 15.25
C VAL A 110 -46.96 -29.94 15.01
N ILE A 111 -45.80 -29.69 15.61
CA ILE A 111 -44.99 -28.47 15.49
C ILE A 111 -43.59 -28.84 14.99
N VAL A 112 -42.84 -27.85 14.50
CA VAL A 112 -41.44 -28.03 14.11
C VAL A 112 -40.52 -27.48 15.19
N LYS A 113 -39.46 -28.21 15.53
CA LYS A 113 -38.40 -27.78 16.44
C LYS A 113 -37.04 -27.76 15.73
N ASP A 114 -36.22 -26.80 16.11
CA ASP A 114 -34.83 -26.66 15.64
C ASP A 114 -33.86 -27.57 16.41
N ALA A 115 -32.57 -27.48 16.07
CA ALA A 115 -31.51 -28.26 16.70
C ALA A 115 -31.37 -27.99 18.21
N ASN A 116 -31.85 -26.85 18.68
CA ASN A 116 -31.83 -26.45 20.09
C ASN A 116 -33.14 -26.84 20.82
N GLY A 117 -34.07 -27.51 20.13
CA GLY A 117 -35.38 -27.89 20.68
C GLY A 117 -36.39 -26.74 20.73
N LYS A 118 -36.08 -25.57 20.16
CA LYS A 118 -36.98 -24.42 20.10
C LYS A 118 -38.04 -24.64 19.02
N GLN A 119 -39.30 -24.37 19.35
CA GLN A 119 -40.37 -24.37 18.35
C GLN A 119 -40.14 -23.26 17.33
N ILE A 120 -40.18 -23.61 16.05
CA ILE A 120 -39.96 -22.69 14.94
C ILE A 120 -41.03 -22.89 13.85
N SER A 121 -41.42 -21.80 13.20
CA SER A 121 -42.19 -21.81 11.94
C SER A 121 -41.35 -21.34 10.76
N GLU A 122 -40.17 -20.78 11.04
CA GLU A 122 -39.17 -20.39 10.06
C GLU A 122 -37.76 -20.80 10.48
N VAL A 123 -36.90 -20.97 9.49
CA VAL A 123 -35.45 -21.14 9.67
C VAL A 123 -34.74 -20.31 8.62
N ILE A 124 -33.63 -19.70 9.01
CA ILE A 124 -32.80 -18.87 8.12
C ILE A 124 -31.52 -19.63 7.81
N LEU A 125 -31.18 -19.71 6.52
CA LEU A 125 -29.86 -20.09 6.06
C LEU A 125 -29.08 -18.80 5.72
N TYR A 126 -27.98 -18.60 6.43
CA TYR A 126 -27.11 -17.43 6.32
C TYR A 126 -25.95 -17.66 5.35
N TYR A 127 -25.69 -16.65 4.54
CA TYR A 127 -24.63 -16.64 3.51
C TYR A 127 -23.70 -15.44 3.68
N LYS A 128 -22.41 -15.63 3.44
CA LYS A 128 -21.45 -14.52 3.34
C LYS A 128 -21.56 -13.86 1.97
N THR A 129 -21.37 -12.55 1.93
CA THR A 129 -21.34 -11.79 0.67
C THR A 129 -19.98 -11.98 0.02
N ASN A 130 -19.96 -12.38 -1.25
CA ASN A 130 -18.71 -12.52 -2.01
C ASN A 130 -18.21 -11.13 -2.44
N ALA A 131 -16.92 -10.88 -2.21
CA ALA A 131 -16.28 -9.63 -2.59
C ALA A 131 -14.92 -9.92 -3.26
N THR A 132 -14.64 -9.20 -4.34
CA THR A 132 -13.33 -9.25 -4.99
C THR A 132 -12.49 -8.07 -4.53
N VAL A 133 -11.25 -8.31 -4.13
CA VAL A 133 -10.29 -7.29 -3.68
C VAL A 133 -9.21 -7.14 -4.74
N SER A 134 -9.03 -5.93 -5.25
CA SER A 134 -7.99 -5.60 -6.21
C SER A 134 -7.05 -4.54 -5.64
N ILE A 135 -5.76 -4.81 -5.65
CA ILE A 135 -4.72 -3.87 -5.22
C ILE A 135 -4.30 -3.06 -6.45
N ASN A 136 -4.49 -1.75 -6.41
CA ASN A 136 -4.22 -0.85 -7.53
C ASN A 136 -3.05 0.06 -7.14
N ALA A 137 -1.95 -0.06 -7.86
CA ALA A 137 -0.71 0.65 -7.59
C ALA A 137 -0.07 1.19 -8.87
N ASN A 138 -0.86 1.56 -9.88
CA ASN A 138 -0.32 2.15 -11.09
C ASN A 138 0.06 3.62 -10.88
N GLY A 139 1.26 4.03 -11.31
CA GLY A 139 1.66 5.43 -11.37
C GLY A 139 3.11 5.68 -10.96
N SER A 140 3.37 6.91 -10.53
CA SER A 140 4.70 7.29 -10.04
C SER A 140 4.64 8.46 -9.07
N LYS A 141 5.65 8.55 -8.21
CA LYS A 141 5.94 9.73 -7.37
C LYS A 141 7.42 10.08 -7.49
N TYR A 142 7.78 11.30 -7.12
CA TYR A 142 9.16 11.63 -6.79
C TYR A 142 9.46 11.15 -5.36
N TYR A 143 10.72 10.83 -5.11
CA TYR A 143 11.17 10.42 -3.78
C TYR A 143 10.85 11.50 -2.75
N ASP A 144 10.25 11.13 -1.63
CA ASP A 144 9.85 12.01 -0.53
C ASP A 144 10.14 11.38 0.85
N GLY A 145 10.77 10.21 0.88
CA GLY A 145 11.03 9.44 2.10
C GLY A 145 9.80 8.73 2.68
N LEU A 146 8.64 8.78 2.00
CA LEU A 146 7.41 8.12 2.43
C LEU A 146 7.15 6.87 1.61
N SER A 147 6.69 5.82 2.29
CA SER A 147 6.29 4.57 1.65
C SER A 147 5.05 4.74 0.77
N VAL A 148 4.95 3.90 -0.24
CA VAL A 148 3.79 3.85 -1.13
C VAL A 148 2.65 3.08 -0.46
N VAL A 149 1.43 3.65 -0.53
CA VAL A 149 0.19 3.00 -0.10
C VAL A 149 -0.68 2.79 -1.35
N PRO A 150 -0.80 1.55 -1.85
CA PRO A 150 -1.73 1.21 -2.92
C PRO A 150 -3.18 1.54 -2.60
N ILE A 151 -3.96 1.79 -3.64
CA ILE A 151 -5.42 1.91 -3.53
C ILE A 151 -6.02 0.51 -3.58
N VAL A 152 -6.78 0.13 -2.55
CA VAL A 152 -7.52 -1.15 -2.54
C VAL A 152 -8.94 -0.91 -3.00
N LYS A 153 -9.37 -1.62 -4.04
CA LYS A 153 -10.74 -1.58 -4.57
C LYS A 153 -11.48 -2.86 -4.22
N TYR A 154 -12.78 -2.72 -3.99
CA TYR A 154 -13.69 -3.82 -3.72
C TYR A 154 -14.78 -3.87 -4.79
N THR A 155 -15.10 -5.07 -5.27
CA THR A 155 -16.22 -5.29 -6.19
C THR A 155 -17.15 -6.34 -5.59
N PHE A 156 -18.45 -6.01 -5.52
CA PHE A 156 -19.49 -6.88 -4.96
C PHE A 156 -20.39 -7.42 -6.08
N ASN A 157 -20.73 -8.70 -5.99
CA ASN A 157 -21.22 -9.48 -7.12
C ASN A 157 -22.72 -9.34 -7.47
N ASP A 158 -23.45 -8.36 -6.94
CA ASP A 158 -24.87 -8.17 -7.28
C ASP A 158 -25.33 -6.73 -7.59
N LYS A 159 -24.43 -5.73 -7.58
CA LYS A 159 -24.74 -4.33 -7.95
C LYS A 159 -23.62 -3.67 -8.75
N THR A 160 -23.98 -2.61 -9.48
CA THR A 160 -23.09 -1.67 -10.21
C THR A 160 -21.86 -1.31 -9.39
N GLU A 161 -20.72 -1.10 -10.06
CA GLU A 161 -19.48 -0.58 -9.45
C GLU A 161 -19.82 0.52 -8.43
N SER A 162 -19.50 0.29 -7.15
CA SER A 162 -19.49 1.39 -6.20
C SER A 162 -18.09 1.98 -6.24
N THR A 163 -17.96 3.13 -6.89
CA THR A 163 -17.21 4.20 -6.23
C THR A 163 -18.03 4.61 -5.01
N SER A 164 -17.37 5.02 -3.94
CA SER A 164 -18.00 5.45 -2.68
C SER A 164 -19.39 6.05 -2.90
N LEU A 165 -20.41 5.49 -2.23
CA LEU A 165 -21.81 5.94 -2.18
C LEU A 165 -22.74 5.39 -3.29
N LEU A 166 -23.20 4.14 -3.15
CA LEU A 166 -24.63 3.81 -3.12
C LEU A 166 -24.85 2.32 -2.84
N ASN A 167 -24.81 1.93 -1.57
CA ASN A 167 -25.75 1.03 -0.90
C ASN A 167 -25.48 1.20 0.58
N ASN A 168 -26.54 1.28 1.38
CA ASN A 168 -26.49 1.58 2.81
C ASN A 168 -25.95 0.40 3.65
N ASP A 169 -24.95 -0.31 3.15
CA ASP A 169 -24.32 -1.47 3.79
C ASP A 169 -22.89 -1.11 4.26
N LEU A 170 -22.87 -0.49 5.44
CA LEU A 170 -21.68 -0.07 6.16
C LEU A 170 -20.82 -1.31 6.54
N SER A 171 -19.62 -1.47 5.95
CA SER A 171 -18.41 -1.74 6.74
C SER A 171 -17.09 -1.71 5.96
N ILE A 172 -16.98 -2.19 4.71
CA ILE A 172 -15.66 -2.39 4.05
C ILE A 172 -14.87 -1.08 3.85
N ASP A 173 -15.58 0.02 3.57
CA ASP A 173 -14.99 1.33 3.28
C ASP A 173 -14.25 1.96 4.48
N GLN A 174 -14.33 1.34 5.65
CA GLN A 174 -13.62 1.74 6.87
C GLN A 174 -12.27 1.03 7.06
N ILE A 175 -11.83 0.19 6.12
CA ILE A 175 -10.49 -0.41 6.25
C ILE A 175 -9.45 0.67 5.96
N THR A 176 -8.83 1.19 7.02
CA THR A 176 -7.65 2.04 6.90
C THR A 176 -6.46 1.19 6.49
N TRP A 177 -5.93 1.46 5.31
CA TRP A 177 -4.75 0.80 4.76
C TRP A 177 -3.49 1.62 5.06
N ASN A 178 -2.45 0.95 5.54
CA ASN A 178 -1.16 1.52 5.90
C ASN A 178 -0.05 0.87 5.07
N PRO A 179 1.14 1.50 4.94
CA PRO A 179 2.26 0.91 4.20
C PRO A 179 2.60 -0.54 4.57
N THR A 180 2.56 -0.87 5.87
CA THR A 180 2.86 -2.21 6.41
C THR A 180 1.92 -3.32 5.92
N ASP A 181 0.77 -2.95 5.36
CA ASP A 181 -0.20 -3.91 4.84
C ASP A 181 0.18 -4.41 3.45
N PHE A 182 1.19 -3.82 2.82
CA PHE A 182 1.55 -4.09 1.43
C PHE A 182 3.00 -4.52 1.27
N LYS A 183 3.20 -5.33 0.23
CA LYS A 183 4.50 -5.74 -0.27
C LYS A 183 4.48 -5.78 -1.78
N ALA A 184 5.64 -5.61 -2.39
CA ALA A 184 5.82 -5.67 -3.84
C ALA A 184 7.18 -6.29 -4.18
N MET A 185 7.36 -6.67 -5.45
CA MET A 185 8.67 -7.04 -5.98
C MET A 185 9.36 -5.79 -6.51
N ASN A 186 10.63 -5.59 -6.19
CA ASN A 186 11.46 -4.58 -6.83
C ASN A 186 11.99 -5.06 -8.20
N GLU A 187 12.67 -4.19 -8.91
CA GLU A 187 13.30 -4.48 -10.22
C GLU A 187 14.32 -5.65 -10.21
N LYS A 188 14.82 -6.04 -9.04
CA LYS A 188 15.73 -7.18 -8.85
C LYS A 188 14.99 -8.49 -8.55
N GLY A 189 13.65 -8.48 -8.57
CA GLY A 189 12.82 -9.62 -8.22
C GLY A 189 12.81 -9.95 -6.73
N VAL A 190 13.19 -9.00 -5.87
CA VAL A 190 13.21 -9.16 -4.41
C VAL A 190 11.95 -8.56 -3.81
N GLU A 191 11.32 -9.28 -2.88
CA GLU A 191 10.18 -8.79 -2.13
C GLU A 191 10.60 -7.66 -1.18
N VAL A 192 9.86 -6.56 -1.23
CA VAL A 192 10.06 -5.36 -0.40
C VAL A 192 8.74 -5.04 0.30
N THR A 193 8.79 -4.98 1.62
CA THR A 193 7.73 -4.38 2.44
C THR A 193 7.93 -2.88 2.52
N GLU A 194 6.83 -2.12 2.55
CA GLU A 194 6.86 -0.65 2.68
C GLU A 194 7.77 0.04 1.64
N PRO A 195 7.50 -0.10 0.33
CA PRO A 195 8.34 0.49 -0.71
C PRO A 195 8.51 2.01 -0.58
N THR A 196 9.72 2.45 -0.25
CA THR A 196 10.10 3.87 -0.05
C THR A 196 11.24 4.31 -0.96
N GLU A 197 12.09 3.37 -1.37
CA GLU A 197 13.31 3.64 -2.11
C GLU A 197 13.05 3.88 -3.60
N ILE A 198 13.94 4.62 -4.27
CA ILE A 198 13.86 4.84 -5.72
C ILE A 198 13.92 3.51 -6.45
N GLY A 199 13.08 3.35 -7.46
CA GLY A 199 13.00 2.13 -8.24
C GLY A 199 11.61 1.88 -8.78
N THR A 200 11.47 0.75 -9.45
CA THR A 200 10.20 0.26 -9.99
C THR A 200 9.73 -0.95 -9.19
N TYR A 201 8.43 -0.96 -8.86
CA TYR A 201 7.76 -1.95 -8.02
C TYR A 201 6.59 -2.59 -8.75
N THR A 202 6.50 -3.91 -8.72
CA THR A 202 5.48 -4.72 -9.39
C THR A 202 4.92 -5.80 -8.47
N SER A 203 3.90 -6.53 -8.91
CA SER A 203 3.36 -7.69 -8.19
C SER A 203 2.93 -7.34 -6.76
N TRP A 204 2.14 -6.29 -6.62
CA TRP A 204 1.65 -5.81 -5.33
C TRP A 204 0.73 -6.83 -4.65
N GLN A 205 0.96 -7.06 -3.37
CA GLN A 205 0.26 -8.04 -2.55
C GLN A 205 -0.01 -7.51 -1.15
N LEU A 206 -1.00 -8.10 -0.48
CA LEU A 206 -1.22 -7.88 0.95
C LEU A 206 -0.20 -8.68 1.77
N THR A 207 0.32 -8.07 2.82
CA THR A 207 1.06 -8.76 3.88
C THR A 207 0.08 -9.52 4.79
N LYS A 208 0.62 -10.27 5.75
CA LYS A 208 -0.18 -10.91 6.80
C LYS A 208 -1.07 -9.90 7.55
N SER A 209 -0.56 -8.69 7.81
CA SER A 209 -1.31 -7.62 8.47
C SER A 209 -2.49 -7.15 7.62
N GLY A 210 -2.26 -6.97 6.32
CA GLY A 210 -3.33 -6.60 5.38
C GLY A 210 -4.41 -7.69 5.25
N LEU A 211 -3.99 -8.96 5.16
CA LEU A 211 -4.92 -10.09 5.14
C LEU A 211 -5.75 -10.20 6.43
N ALA A 212 -5.16 -9.90 7.59
CA ALA A 212 -5.88 -9.90 8.86
C ALA A 212 -7.00 -8.84 8.91
N LYS A 213 -6.80 -7.67 8.27
CA LYS A 213 -7.85 -6.64 8.17
C LYS A 213 -9.06 -7.12 7.37
N LEU A 214 -8.84 -7.87 6.30
CA LEU A 214 -9.90 -8.52 5.54
C LEU A 214 -10.57 -9.64 6.36
N ALA A 215 -9.78 -10.50 7.01
CA ALA A 215 -10.30 -11.61 7.81
C ALA A 215 -11.20 -11.16 8.98
N ALA A 216 -10.93 -9.97 9.54
CA ALA A 216 -11.78 -9.36 10.57
C ALA A 216 -13.19 -9.01 10.07
N ARG A 217 -13.44 -8.99 8.75
CA ARG A 217 -14.76 -8.73 8.16
C ARG A 217 -15.46 -10.06 7.88
N THR A 218 -15.89 -10.70 8.95
CA THR A 218 -16.45 -12.07 8.96
C THR A 218 -17.72 -12.26 8.14
N ASN A 219 -18.41 -11.17 7.77
CA ASN A 219 -19.61 -11.19 6.96
C ASN A 219 -19.33 -11.38 5.45
N TYR A 220 -18.08 -11.22 5.02
CA TYR A 220 -17.68 -11.36 3.64
C TYR A 220 -16.82 -12.60 3.41
N LEU A 221 -16.80 -13.04 2.16
CA LEU A 221 -15.80 -13.95 1.62
C LEU A 221 -15.01 -13.20 0.54
N PHE A 222 -13.73 -12.95 0.80
CA PHE A 222 -12.87 -12.20 -0.12
C PHE A 222 -12.11 -13.12 -1.08
N THR A 223 -12.15 -12.76 -2.36
CA THR A 223 -11.23 -13.26 -3.37
C THR A 223 -10.25 -12.14 -3.72
N ILE A 224 -8.95 -12.38 -3.56
CA ILE A 224 -7.93 -11.38 -3.87
C ILE A 224 -7.46 -11.59 -5.31
N VAL A 225 -7.54 -10.54 -6.11
CA VAL A 225 -7.05 -10.51 -7.49
C VAL A 225 -5.77 -9.69 -7.53
N GLN A 226 -4.70 -10.31 -8.00
CA GLN A 226 -3.44 -9.62 -8.25
C GLN A 226 -3.52 -8.89 -9.58
N THR A 227 -3.08 -7.63 -9.57
CA THR A 227 -2.96 -6.80 -10.78
C THR A 227 -1.52 -6.83 -11.27
N SER A 228 -1.32 -6.56 -12.56
CA SER A 228 0.01 -6.38 -13.16
C SER A 228 0.47 -4.91 -13.05
N ASP A 229 0.03 -4.21 -12.00
CA ASP A 229 0.30 -2.79 -11.83
C ASP A 229 1.79 -2.53 -11.57
N VAL A 230 2.25 -1.40 -12.08
CA VAL A 230 3.64 -0.94 -11.97
C VAL A 230 3.64 0.43 -11.30
N TYR A 231 4.46 0.58 -10.26
CA TYR A 231 4.68 1.86 -9.58
C TYR A 231 6.15 2.25 -9.61
N THR A 232 6.45 3.50 -9.94
CA THR A 232 7.84 4.01 -9.95
C THR A 232 8.05 5.13 -8.95
N ILE A 233 9.04 5.00 -8.07
CA ILE A 233 9.56 6.09 -7.24
C ILE A 233 10.77 6.69 -7.97
N LYS A 234 10.65 7.94 -8.40
CA LYS A 234 11.61 8.66 -9.25
C LYS A 234 12.58 9.49 -8.42
N GLN A 235 13.76 9.74 -8.99
CA GLN A 235 14.71 10.74 -8.47
C GLN A 235 14.11 12.15 -8.52
N ILE A 236 14.46 12.97 -7.54
CA ILE A 236 14.08 14.39 -7.48
C ILE A 236 15.03 15.22 -8.32
N SER A 237 14.56 16.27 -8.99
CA SER A 237 15.44 17.17 -9.74
C SER A 237 16.36 17.96 -8.81
N GLY A 238 17.67 17.81 -9.01
CA GLY A 238 18.73 18.56 -8.34
C GLY A 238 19.40 19.58 -9.27
N ALA A 239 20.04 20.57 -8.68
CA ALA A 239 20.84 21.59 -9.34
C ALA A 239 22.16 21.79 -8.59
N VAL A 240 23.13 22.41 -9.26
CA VAL A 240 24.41 22.75 -8.67
C VAL A 240 24.81 24.18 -9.02
N GLU A 241 25.56 24.80 -8.13
CA GLU A 241 26.24 26.08 -8.37
C GLU A 241 27.73 25.88 -8.14
N LEU A 242 28.54 26.27 -9.12
CA LEU A 242 29.99 26.11 -9.11
C LEU A 242 30.63 27.51 -9.05
N GLY A 243 31.61 27.69 -8.17
CA GLY A 243 32.29 28.98 -8.01
C GLY A 243 33.14 28.97 -6.75
N ASP A 244 33.57 30.17 -6.34
CA ASP A 244 34.14 30.56 -5.04
C ASP A 244 35.26 31.61 -5.26
N SER A 245 35.90 32.09 -4.20
CA SER A 245 36.98 33.04 -4.29
C SER A 245 37.98 32.91 -3.15
N LYS A 246 39.18 33.46 -3.34
CA LYS A 246 40.18 33.60 -2.28
C LYS A 246 41.04 34.83 -2.48
N THR A 247 41.72 35.26 -1.43
CA THR A 247 42.86 36.18 -1.56
C THR A 247 44.11 35.39 -1.96
N TYR A 248 44.96 35.99 -2.79
CA TYR A 248 46.22 35.40 -3.22
C TYR A 248 47.11 35.02 -2.02
N ASP A 249 47.52 33.76 -1.98
CA ASP A 249 48.36 33.16 -0.93
C ASP A 249 49.51 32.32 -1.53
N GLY A 250 49.73 32.42 -2.84
CA GLY A 250 50.72 31.62 -3.57
C GLY A 250 50.34 30.15 -3.81
N LYS A 251 49.14 29.71 -3.40
CA LYS A 251 48.66 28.34 -3.59
C LYS A 251 47.53 28.28 -4.61
N ALA A 252 47.41 27.14 -5.29
CA ALA A 252 46.30 26.87 -6.19
C ALA A 252 44.95 27.01 -5.46
N GLY A 253 44.01 27.69 -6.08
CA GLY A 253 42.63 27.71 -5.63
C GLY A 253 41.94 26.37 -5.89
N VAL A 254 40.96 26.05 -5.06
CA VAL A 254 40.06 24.92 -5.25
C VAL A 254 38.64 25.48 -5.18
N PRO A 255 37.83 25.34 -6.23
CA PRO A 255 36.46 25.83 -6.22
C PRO A 255 35.58 25.00 -5.30
N SER A 256 34.48 25.60 -4.87
CA SER A 256 33.41 24.92 -4.16
C SER A 256 32.25 24.60 -5.10
N ILE A 257 31.48 23.59 -4.75
CA ILE A 257 30.21 23.28 -5.41
C ILE A 257 29.11 23.27 -4.36
N HIS A 258 28.04 24.00 -4.63
CA HIS A 258 26.83 23.98 -3.83
C HIS A 258 25.79 23.10 -4.52
N VAL A 259 25.41 21.99 -3.91
CA VAL A 259 24.36 21.09 -4.39
C VAL A 259 23.03 21.51 -3.76
N LYS A 260 22.00 21.72 -4.57
CA LYS A 260 20.68 22.15 -4.13
C LYS A 260 19.56 21.41 -4.87
N LEU A 261 18.33 21.54 -4.40
CA LEU A 261 17.17 21.16 -5.19
C LEU A 261 17.00 22.13 -6.36
N ALA A 262 16.47 21.64 -7.49
CA ALA A 262 16.17 22.52 -8.62
C ALA A 262 15.08 23.55 -8.25
N GLU A 263 15.04 24.66 -8.96
CA GLU A 263 14.05 25.71 -8.73
C GLU A 263 12.62 25.16 -8.88
N GLY A 264 11.73 25.56 -7.97
CA GLY A 264 10.33 25.09 -7.94
C GLY A 264 10.14 23.68 -7.37
N VAL A 265 11.20 22.96 -7.01
CA VAL A 265 11.10 21.65 -6.35
C VAL A 265 10.93 21.82 -4.84
N THR A 266 9.87 21.21 -4.30
CA THR A 266 9.64 21.13 -2.84
C THR A 266 9.90 19.70 -2.36
N SER A 267 10.84 19.54 -1.42
CA SER A 267 11.17 18.26 -0.79
C SER A 267 11.84 18.50 0.57
N SER A 268 11.67 17.57 1.50
CA SER A 268 12.40 17.52 2.77
C SER A 268 13.81 16.93 2.62
N LEU A 269 14.16 16.41 1.45
CA LEU A 269 15.49 15.87 1.16
C LEU A 269 16.54 16.98 1.25
N THR A 270 17.56 16.78 2.10
CA THR A 270 18.73 17.66 2.18
C THR A 270 19.84 17.14 1.25
N PRO A 271 20.24 17.90 0.20
CA PRO A 271 21.32 17.50 -0.68
C PRO A 271 22.68 17.42 0.04
N VAL A 272 23.46 16.40 -0.31
CA VAL A 272 24.80 16.19 0.22
C VAL A 272 25.80 17.05 -0.57
N GLN A 273 26.51 17.91 0.16
CA GLN A 273 27.58 18.74 -0.41
C GLN A 273 28.83 17.90 -0.68
N VAL A 274 29.62 18.29 -1.69
CA VAL A 274 30.82 17.55 -2.13
C VAL A 274 32.03 18.46 -2.12
N ALA A 275 33.15 17.99 -1.55
CA ALA A 275 34.43 18.67 -1.68
C ALA A 275 35.08 18.31 -3.03
N LEU A 276 35.50 19.30 -3.80
CA LEU A 276 36.19 19.11 -5.07
C LEU A 276 37.71 18.94 -4.88
N SER A 277 38.33 18.21 -5.81
CA SER A 277 39.78 18.11 -5.99
C SER A 277 40.17 18.63 -7.37
N SER A 278 41.48 18.77 -7.63
CA SER A 278 41.99 19.26 -8.92
C SER A 278 41.64 18.38 -10.13
N MET A 279 41.13 17.16 -9.92
CA MET A 279 40.65 16.27 -10.99
C MET A 279 39.15 16.43 -11.29
N ASP A 280 38.41 17.12 -10.43
CA ASP A 280 36.94 17.21 -10.50
C ASP A 280 36.46 18.40 -11.34
N TYR A 281 37.36 19.30 -11.76
CA TYR A 281 37.06 20.47 -12.58
C TYR A 281 38.17 20.77 -13.59
N THR A 282 37.79 21.49 -14.65
CA THR A 282 38.71 22.13 -15.59
C THR A 282 38.61 23.64 -15.46
N VAL A 283 39.67 24.32 -15.90
CA VAL A 283 39.74 25.77 -15.99
C VAL A 283 39.92 26.14 -17.46
N ASP A 284 39.04 26.99 -17.99
CA ASP A 284 39.11 27.41 -19.40
C ASP A 284 40.34 28.29 -19.65
N ALA A 285 40.98 28.07 -20.80
CA ALA A 285 42.35 28.46 -21.07
C ALA A 285 42.48 29.92 -21.52
N GLN A 286 42.68 30.83 -20.57
CA GLN A 286 43.39 32.08 -20.80
C GLN A 286 44.15 32.52 -19.54
N SER A 287 45.46 32.21 -19.54
CA SER A 287 46.52 32.54 -18.57
C SER A 287 46.53 31.82 -17.20
N ALA A 288 47.62 31.06 -16.97
CA ALA A 288 48.03 30.38 -15.72
C ALA A 288 47.26 29.10 -15.32
N LYS A 289 47.66 27.97 -15.94
CA LYS A 289 47.20 26.57 -15.79
C LYS A 289 46.92 26.03 -14.37
N ASN A 290 47.28 26.73 -13.30
CA ASN A 290 47.24 26.18 -11.93
C ASN A 290 46.30 26.93 -10.99
N MET A 291 45.56 27.94 -11.48
CA MET A 291 44.65 28.75 -10.64
C MET A 291 45.37 29.28 -9.38
N VAL A 292 46.62 29.77 -9.55
CA VAL A 292 47.49 30.24 -8.44
C VAL A 292 47.50 31.77 -8.35
N ASN A 293 47.52 32.46 -9.50
CA ASN A 293 47.73 33.90 -9.53
C ASN A 293 46.41 34.67 -9.37
N ALA A 294 46.50 35.95 -9.03
CA ALA A 294 45.32 36.81 -9.02
C ALA A 294 44.69 36.88 -10.42
N GLY A 295 43.38 36.72 -10.50
CA GLY A 295 42.64 36.62 -11.76
C GLY A 295 41.24 36.07 -11.57
N SER A 296 40.46 36.07 -12.64
CA SER A 296 39.15 35.44 -12.72
C SER A 296 39.24 34.25 -13.67
N TYR A 297 38.75 33.10 -13.22
CA TYR A 297 38.90 31.82 -13.89
C TYR A 297 37.53 31.22 -14.17
N THR A 298 37.23 30.96 -15.44
CA THR A 298 36.06 30.17 -15.82
C THR A 298 36.34 28.71 -15.51
N ILE A 299 35.47 28.08 -14.72
CA ILE A 299 35.61 26.69 -14.29
C ILE A 299 34.42 25.86 -14.74
N LYS A 300 34.64 24.57 -14.95
CA LYS A 300 33.61 23.60 -15.34
C LYS A 300 33.90 22.25 -14.70
N LEU A 301 32.87 21.48 -14.34
CA LEU A 301 33.08 20.13 -13.82
C LEU A 301 33.64 19.19 -14.89
N THR A 302 34.56 18.29 -14.50
CA THR A 302 34.94 17.13 -15.31
C THR A 302 33.89 16.03 -15.15
N ASN A 303 33.98 14.98 -15.98
CA ASN A 303 33.16 13.77 -15.78
C ASN A 303 33.38 13.17 -14.37
N SER A 304 34.62 13.17 -13.87
CA SER A 304 34.91 12.73 -12.49
C SER A 304 34.16 13.56 -11.46
N GLY A 305 34.14 14.89 -11.60
CA GLY A 305 33.40 15.76 -10.69
C GLY A 305 31.89 15.54 -10.76
N ILE A 306 31.34 15.36 -11.96
CA ILE A 306 29.92 15.04 -12.17
C ILE A 306 29.55 13.71 -11.50
N ASP A 307 30.34 12.66 -11.73
CA ASP A 307 30.10 11.33 -11.16
C ASP A 307 30.20 11.36 -9.63
N LYS A 308 31.15 12.12 -9.09
CA LYS A 308 31.30 12.34 -7.64
C LYS A 308 30.05 12.98 -7.04
N VAL A 309 29.49 14.00 -7.68
CA VAL A 309 28.25 14.67 -7.23
C VAL A 309 27.05 13.72 -7.28
N LYS A 310 26.89 12.98 -8.38
CA LYS A 310 25.82 12.00 -8.56
C LYS A 310 25.91 10.85 -7.56
N ALA A 311 27.11 10.32 -7.32
CA ALA A 311 27.35 9.24 -6.38
C ALA A 311 27.03 9.65 -4.93
N ALA A 312 27.36 10.89 -4.55
CA ALA A 312 27.00 11.44 -3.23
C ALA A 312 25.49 11.72 -3.09
N ASN A 313 24.77 11.90 -4.20
CA ASN A 313 23.36 12.29 -4.22
C ASN A 313 22.50 11.33 -5.08
N PRO A 314 22.42 10.02 -4.74
CA PRO A 314 21.73 9.02 -5.56
C PRO A 314 20.22 9.26 -5.70
N LYS A 315 19.63 10.08 -4.81
CA LYS A 315 18.22 10.45 -4.83
C LYS A 315 17.91 11.63 -5.76
N LEU A 316 18.93 12.33 -6.24
CA LEU A 316 18.81 13.46 -7.13
C LEU A 316 19.15 13.07 -8.57
N SER A 317 18.43 13.65 -9.51
CA SER A 317 18.77 13.64 -10.93
C SER A 317 19.22 15.04 -11.34
N PHE A 318 20.32 15.12 -12.09
CA PHE A 318 20.89 16.39 -12.55
C PHE A 318 20.93 16.41 -14.08
N THR A 319 19.97 17.10 -14.69
CA THR A 319 19.83 17.14 -16.16
C THR A 319 20.94 17.98 -16.82
N ASP A 320 21.29 19.12 -16.24
CA ASP A 320 22.18 20.11 -16.88
C ASP A 320 23.56 20.24 -16.23
N ILE A 321 23.94 19.32 -15.33
CA ILE A 321 25.21 19.39 -14.59
C ILE A 321 26.45 19.40 -15.49
N ALA A 322 26.36 18.76 -16.66
CA ALA A 322 27.44 18.76 -17.65
C ALA A 322 27.65 20.13 -18.33
N ASN A 323 26.69 21.04 -18.21
CA ASN A 323 26.73 22.39 -18.76
C ASN A 323 26.98 23.46 -17.68
N THR A 324 27.04 23.07 -16.40
CA THR A 324 27.36 23.99 -15.31
C THR A 324 28.78 24.52 -15.45
N SER A 325 28.88 25.81 -15.75
CA SER A 325 30.10 26.60 -15.60
C SER A 325 29.99 27.53 -14.40
N GLY A 326 31.15 27.94 -13.88
CA GLY A 326 31.26 28.84 -12.75
C GLY A 326 32.43 29.80 -12.92
N THR A 327 32.55 30.74 -12.00
CA THR A 327 33.68 31.66 -11.92
C THR A 327 34.38 31.50 -10.58
N TYR A 328 35.71 31.29 -10.62
CA TYR A 328 36.56 31.31 -9.44
C TYR A 328 37.45 32.55 -9.46
N THR A 329 37.43 33.36 -8.40
CA THR A 329 38.20 34.62 -8.36
C THR A 329 39.32 34.57 -7.33
N ILE A 330 40.54 34.89 -7.76
CA ILE A 330 41.69 35.11 -6.86
C ILE A 330 41.96 36.61 -6.79
N TYR A 331 41.66 37.22 -5.65
CA TYR A 331 41.92 38.63 -5.38
C TYR A 331 43.41 38.87 -5.12
N LYS A 332 43.91 40.06 -5.49
CA LYS A 332 45.27 40.48 -5.15
C LYS A 332 45.42 40.55 -3.62
N ALA A 333 46.55 40.09 -3.11
CA ALA A 333 46.95 40.36 -1.73
C ALA A 333 47.52 41.77 -1.62
N ASN A 334 47.32 42.40 -0.46
CA ASN A 334 47.98 43.66 -0.13
C ASN A 334 49.47 43.42 0.12
N ALA A 335 50.30 44.36 -0.32
CA ALA A 335 51.70 44.42 0.04
C ALA A 335 51.98 45.75 0.76
N VAL A 336 52.84 45.69 1.77
CA VAL A 336 53.28 46.87 2.52
C VAL A 336 54.74 47.11 2.19
N ILE A 337 55.04 48.30 1.68
CA ILE A 337 56.40 48.78 1.46
C ILE A 337 56.73 49.75 2.59
N THR A 338 57.78 49.47 3.33
CA THR A 338 58.33 50.38 4.34
C THR A 338 59.74 50.79 3.91
N VAL A 339 60.02 52.09 4.02
CA VAL A 339 61.33 52.65 3.70
C VAL A 339 61.91 53.17 5.01
N ASP A 340 63.09 52.68 5.37
CA ASP A 340 63.81 53.15 6.55
C ASP A 340 64.34 54.57 6.31
N ASP A 341 64.36 55.39 7.36
CA ASP A 341 64.92 56.74 7.30
C ASP A 341 66.38 56.72 6.82
N ALA A 342 66.71 57.65 5.91
CA ALA A 342 68.06 57.87 5.43
C ALA A 342 68.47 59.32 5.67
N ALA A 343 69.63 59.52 6.29
CA ALA A 343 70.19 60.84 6.56
C ALA A 343 71.40 61.08 5.66
N PHE A 344 71.42 62.24 5.00
CA PHE A 344 72.52 62.70 4.16
C PHE A 344 73.01 64.06 4.68
N ASN A 345 74.33 64.24 4.73
CA ASN A 345 74.90 65.56 4.97
C ASN A 345 74.73 66.42 3.71
N TYR A 346 74.51 67.73 3.87
CA TYR A 346 74.35 68.64 2.73
C TYR A 346 75.67 68.83 1.98
N ASP A 347 75.68 68.51 0.68
CA ASP A 347 76.87 68.58 -0.19
C ASP A 347 76.59 69.13 -1.61
N ALA A 348 75.37 69.65 -1.84
CA ALA A 348 74.88 70.11 -3.15
C ALA A 348 74.82 69.03 -4.26
N GLN A 349 74.80 67.73 -3.92
CA GLN A 349 74.59 66.62 -4.84
C GLN A 349 73.23 65.92 -4.63
N SER A 350 72.73 65.28 -5.69
CA SER A 350 71.54 64.44 -5.61
C SER A 350 71.85 63.12 -4.91
N HIS A 351 71.03 62.74 -3.94
CA HIS A 351 71.13 61.46 -3.23
C HIS A 351 69.94 60.55 -3.54
N SER A 352 70.16 59.24 -3.47
CA SER A 352 69.13 58.20 -3.60
C SER A 352 69.13 57.32 -2.36
N ILE A 353 67.94 56.90 -1.90
CA ILE A 353 67.83 55.94 -0.80
C ILE A 353 68.38 54.59 -1.26
N PRO A 354 69.30 53.96 -0.51
CA PRO A 354 69.80 52.63 -0.88
C PRO A 354 68.66 51.61 -0.94
N VAL A 355 68.71 50.71 -1.93
CA VAL A 355 67.71 49.63 -2.07
C VAL A 355 67.62 48.76 -0.81
N GLY A 356 68.71 48.66 -0.03
CA GLY A 356 68.74 47.94 1.25
C GLY A 356 67.86 48.55 2.36
N ASN A 357 67.42 49.80 2.23
CA ASN A 357 66.51 50.47 3.16
C ASN A 357 65.03 50.28 2.77
N VAL A 358 64.74 49.59 1.66
CA VAL A 358 63.38 49.32 1.19
C VAL A 358 63.00 47.91 1.58
N HIS A 359 62.05 47.78 2.51
CA HIS A 359 61.49 46.49 2.92
C HIS A 359 60.10 46.31 2.32
N VAL A 360 59.84 45.12 1.80
CA VAL A 360 58.53 44.76 1.28
C VAL A 360 58.02 43.54 2.03
N THR A 361 56.85 43.66 2.65
CA THR A 361 56.17 42.56 3.34
C THR A 361 54.85 42.22 2.65
N GLY A 362 54.47 40.93 2.67
CA GLY A 362 53.27 40.39 1.99
C GLY A 362 53.58 39.26 1.01
N VAL A 363 52.55 38.52 0.60
CA VAL A 363 52.68 37.43 -0.38
C VAL A 363 52.66 38.01 -1.80
N LEU A 364 53.84 38.19 -2.38
CA LEU A 364 54.03 38.82 -3.69
C LEU A 364 54.53 37.82 -4.73
N ARG A 365 54.06 37.97 -5.97
CA ARG A 365 54.76 37.40 -7.13
C ARG A 365 55.98 38.28 -7.40
N ARG A 366 57.18 37.72 -7.29
CA ARG A 366 58.46 38.42 -7.55
C ARG A 366 58.41 39.09 -8.94
N ILE A 367 58.28 40.41 -8.99
CA ILE A 367 58.52 41.20 -10.20
C ILE A 367 60.03 41.43 -10.25
N ILE A 368 60.75 40.60 -11.02
CA ILE A 368 62.16 40.86 -11.31
C ILE A 368 62.18 42.01 -12.31
N GLY A 369 62.49 43.21 -11.85
CA GLY A 369 62.57 44.39 -12.73
C GLY A 369 62.61 45.72 -12.00
N LEU A 370 63.54 45.90 -11.06
CA LEU A 370 64.05 47.23 -10.72
C LEU A 370 65.50 47.26 -11.19
N TYR A 371 65.71 47.63 -12.46
CA TYR A 371 67.03 48.04 -12.90
C TYR A 371 67.21 49.50 -12.47
N PRO A 372 68.27 49.86 -11.71
CA PRO A 372 68.66 51.24 -11.62
C PRO A 372 69.11 51.70 -13.01
N ASN A 373 68.46 52.73 -13.55
CA ASN A 373 68.99 53.47 -14.68
C ASN A 373 70.34 54.05 -14.22
N SER A 374 71.41 53.57 -14.83
CA SER A 374 72.77 54.12 -14.75
C SER A 374 72.86 55.47 -15.44
#